data_AF-A0A7Y9DQL2-F1
#
_entry.id   AF-A0A7Y9DQL2-F1
#
_cell.length_a   1.000
_cell.length_b   1.000
_cell.length_c   1.000
_cell.angle_alpha   90.00
_cell.angle_beta   90.00
_cell.angle_gamma   90.00
#
_symmetry.space_group_name_H-M   'P 1'
#
loop_
_entity.id
_entity.type
_entity.pdbx_description
1 polymer ?
#
loop_
_entity_poly.entity_id
_entity_poly.type
_entity_poly.pdbx_seq_one_letter_code
_entity_poly.pdbx_strand_id
1 'polypeptide(L)'
;MSEEELAAVAGFCPPRVPAAAIEGLCEVLAVPGRHGKPHLQREDSGRSFTSSFAVFYLPESSTWRTMRRSSVLSSNTMALYVREADEQEWPRDMGRRWQEFDADGSVIPLQAASDFVIVTVAGTAVGVQVDTSGAMALGWSLRREVRGADRRWDVELHLRREPEEALRLVHEAGLLT
;
A
#
# COMPACT_ATOMS: atom_id res chain seq x y z
N MET A 1 -15.38 1.84 -5.98
CA MET A 1 -15.28 3.29 -6.21
C MET A 1 -14.74 3.49 -7.63
N SER A 2 -15.12 4.55 -8.33
CA SER A 2 -14.53 4.90 -9.62
C SER A 2 -13.16 5.55 -9.44
N GLU A 3 -12.42 5.68 -10.54
CA GLU A 3 -11.14 6.41 -10.55
C GLU A 3 -11.30 7.89 -10.22
N GLU A 4 -12.32 8.53 -10.79
CA GLU A 4 -12.63 9.95 -10.56
C GLU A 4 -12.94 10.23 -9.09
N GLU A 5 -13.69 9.33 -8.44
CA GLU A 5 -14.00 9.41 -7.02
C GLU A 5 -12.73 9.28 -6.16
N LEU A 6 -11.83 8.35 -6.49
CA LEU A 6 -10.57 8.18 -5.75
C LEU A 6 -9.62 9.36 -5.97
N ALA A 7 -9.55 9.87 -7.20
CA ALA A 7 -8.76 11.04 -7.54
C ALA A 7 -9.29 12.31 -6.85
N ALA A 8 -10.61 12.44 -6.66
CA ALA A 8 -11.20 13.53 -5.89
C ALA A 8 -10.81 13.46 -4.40
N VAL A 9 -10.73 12.25 -3.83
CA VAL A 9 -10.25 12.02 -2.45
C VAL A 9 -8.76 12.36 -2.34
N ALA A 10 -7.94 11.82 -3.25
CA ALA A 10 -6.48 11.94 -3.19
C ALA A 10 -5.97 13.32 -3.64
N GLY A 11 -6.70 13.99 -4.53
CA GLY A 11 -6.25 15.19 -5.23
C GLY A 11 -5.28 14.93 -6.38
N PHE A 12 -5.07 13.68 -6.77
CA PHE A 12 -4.27 13.24 -7.92
C PHE A 12 -4.71 11.85 -8.39
N CYS A 13 -4.31 11.43 -9.60
CA CYS A 13 -4.65 10.10 -10.12
C CYS A 13 -3.97 9.00 -9.30
N PRO A 14 -4.69 7.94 -8.89
CA PRO A 14 -4.10 6.82 -8.15
C PRO A 14 -2.95 6.16 -8.93
N PRO A 15 -1.85 5.79 -8.27
CA PRO A 15 -0.82 4.96 -8.89
C PRO A 15 -1.37 3.57 -9.23
N ARG A 16 -0.93 2.99 -10.36
CA ARG A 16 -1.42 1.71 -10.88
C ARG A 16 -0.31 0.77 -11.31
N VAL A 17 -0.51 -0.50 -11.03
CA VAL A 17 0.28 -1.58 -11.60
C VAL A 17 -0.16 -1.80 -13.06
N PRO A 18 0.77 -1.90 -14.04
CA PRO A 18 0.45 -2.14 -15.43
C PRO A 18 -0.35 -3.42 -15.65
N ALA A 19 -1.28 -3.40 -16.61
CA ALA A 19 -2.13 -4.54 -16.96
C ALA A 19 -1.33 -5.83 -17.22
N ALA A 20 -0.16 -5.72 -17.85
CA ALA A 20 0.73 -6.85 -18.12
C ALA A 20 1.24 -7.56 -16.85
N ALA A 21 1.29 -6.87 -15.71
CA ALA A 21 1.76 -7.44 -14.45
C ALA A 21 0.63 -7.99 -13.56
N ILE A 22 -0.63 -7.78 -13.95
CA ILE A 22 -1.85 -8.20 -13.22
C ILE A 22 -2.73 -9.11 -14.07
N GLU A 23 -2.13 -9.89 -14.98
CA GLU A 23 -2.87 -10.77 -15.91
C GLU A 23 -3.84 -11.70 -15.14
N GLY A 24 -5.12 -11.69 -15.55
CA GLY A 24 -6.17 -12.47 -14.89
C GLY A 24 -6.71 -11.88 -13.58
N LEU A 25 -6.29 -10.67 -13.20
CA LEU A 25 -6.77 -9.94 -12.03
C LEU A 25 -7.61 -8.72 -12.41
N CYS A 26 -8.61 -8.44 -11.60
CA CYS A 26 -9.42 -7.24 -11.64
C CYS A 26 -8.84 -6.19 -10.68
N GLU A 27 -8.84 -4.94 -11.14
CA GLU A 27 -8.53 -3.78 -10.30
C GLU A 27 -9.78 -3.36 -9.50
N VAL A 28 -9.61 -3.17 -8.19
CA VAL A 28 -10.67 -2.69 -7.30
C VAL A 28 -10.15 -1.51 -6.49
N LEU A 29 -10.80 -0.35 -6.65
CA LEU A 29 -10.48 0.89 -5.94
C LEU A 29 -11.34 1.04 -4.68
N ALA A 30 -10.70 1.37 -3.56
CA ALA A 30 -11.38 1.60 -2.29
C ALA A 30 -10.71 2.67 -1.44
N VAL A 31 -11.50 3.29 -0.57
CA VAL A 31 -11.02 4.03 0.61
C VAL A 31 -11.19 3.08 1.79
N PRO A 32 -10.15 2.32 2.17
CA PRO A 32 -10.29 1.34 3.23
C PRO A 32 -10.46 2.06 4.58
N GLY A 33 -11.50 1.71 5.32
CA GLY A 33 -11.71 2.20 6.68
C GLY A 33 -10.90 1.41 7.72
N ARG A 34 -11.33 1.43 8.98
CA ARG A 34 -10.65 0.69 10.04
C ARG A 34 -10.64 -0.81 9.73
N HIS A 35 -9.42 -1.35 9.61
CA HIS A 35 -9.01 -2.75 9.43
C HIS A 35 -9.06 -3.30 8.01
N GLY A 36 -8.56 -2.48 7.07
CA GLY A 36 -8.17 -2.90 5.74
C GLY A 36 -7.18 -1.95 5.04
N LYS A 37 -6.29 -1.21 5.72
CA LYS A 37 -6.42 0.21 6.20
C LYS A 37 -5.68 1.15 5.21
N PRO A 38 -5.77 2.50 5.22
CA PRO A 38 -5.35 3.40 6.32
C PRO A 38 -6.50 4.12 7.07
N HIS A 39 -6.23 4.55 8.29
CA HIS A 39 -7.20 5.09 9.26
C HIS A 39 -7.09 6.63 9.34
N LEU A 40 -8.22 7.34 9.22
CA LEU A 40 -8.40 8.74 9.65
C LEU A 40 -8.25 8.85 11.18
N GLN A 41 -7.39 9.72 11.73
CA GLN A 41 -7.42 10.02 13.17
C GLN A 41 -8.14 11.34 13.50
N ARG A 42 -9.16 11.18 14.36
CA ARG A 42 -9.83 12.11 15.30
C ARG A 42 -10.06 13.55 14.85
N GLU A 43 -11.34 13.86 14.72
CA GLU A 43 -11.94 15.21 14.71
C GLU A 43 -11.38 16.15 15.80
N ASP A 44 -10.82 15.61 16.90
CA ASP A 44 -10.28 16.42 18.01
C ASP A 44 -8.95 17.15 17.71
N SER A 45 -8.27 16.87 16.60
CA SER A 45 -6.93 17.44 16.35
C SER A 45 -6.92 18.77 15.56
N GLY A 46 -8.05 19.20 15.01
CA GLY A 46 -8.14 20.43 14.20
C GLY A 46 -7.26 20.45 12.95
N ARG A 47 -6.61 19.33 12.58
CA ARG A 47 -5.81 19.20 11.36
C ARG A 47 -6.69 18.73 10.19
N SER A 48 -6.53 19.38 9.05
CA SER A 48 -7.21 19.09 7.79
C SER A 48 -6.99 17.63 7.37
N PHE A 49 -8.06 16.96 6.96
CA PHE A 49 -8.16 15.67 6.26
C PHE A 49 -6.84 15.03 5.82
N THR A 50 -6.52 13.83 6.34
CA THR A 50 -5.54 12.93 5.72
C THR A 50 -6.29 12.00 4.76
N SER A 51 -6.05 12.17 3.47
CA SER A 51 -6.65 11.31 2.45
C SER A 51 -5.89 9.98 2.37
N SER A 52 -6.62 8.87 2.30
CA SER A 52 -6.03 7.54 2.18
C SER A 52 -6.88 6.64 1.31
N PHE A 53 -6.25 5.80 0.50
CA PHE A 53 -6.92 4.89 -0.42
C PHE A 53 -6.11 3.62 -0.65
N ALA A 54 -6.72 2.66 -1.33
CA ALA A 54 -6.07 1.44 -1.77
C ALA A 54 -6.53 1.01 -3.16
N VAL A 55 -5.62 0.37 -3.89
CA VAL A 55 -5.87 -0.30 -5.17
C VAL A 55 -5.59 -1.79 -4.97
N PHE A 56 -6.60 -2.62 -5.15
CA PHE A 56 -6.50 -4.07 -5.00
C PHE A 56 -6.49 -4.74 -6.38
N TYR A 57 -5.61 -5.72 -6.55
CA TYR A 57 -5.53 -6.57 -7.73
C TYR A 57 -5.91 -7.99 -7.30
N LEU A 58 -7.09 -8.44 -7.75
CA LEU A 58 -7.79 -9.60 -7.21
C LEU A 58 -8.42 -10.46 -8.31
N PRO A 59 -8.56 -11.78 -8.13
CA PRO A 59 -9.43 -12.58 -8.98
C PRO A 59 -10.86 -12.00 -9.01
N GLU A 60 -11.56 -12.13 -10.14
CA GLU A 60 -12.89 -11.55 -10.36
C GLU A 60 -13.94 -11.98 -9.31
N SER A 61 -13.79 -13.19 -8.76
CA SER A 61 -14.67 -13.74 -7.73
C SER A 61 -14.37 -13.23 -6.31
N SER A 62 -13.31 -12.45 -6.12
CA SER A 62 -12.83 -11.99 -4.81
C SER A 62 -13.30 -10.58 -4.49
N THR A 63 -13.34 -10.24 -3.20
CA THR A 63 -13.64 -8.87 -2.76
C THR A 63 -12.46 -8.33 -1.97
N TRP A 64 -12.18 -7.03 -2.03
CA TRP A 64 -11.06 -6.44 -1.26
C TRP A 64 -11.12 -6.71 0.25
N ARG A 65 -12.32 -7.00 0.79
CA ARG A 65 -12.51 -7.36 2.20
C ARG A 65 -11.83 -8.67 2.59
N THR A 66 -11.49 -9.53 1.64
CA THR A 66 -10.73 -10.76 1.91
C THR A 66 -9.23 -10.51 2.09
N MET A 67 -8.67 -9.43 1.52
CA MET A 67 -7.23 -9.07 1.56
C MET A 67 -6.75 -8.49 2.89
N ARG A 68 -7.48 -8.69 4.00
CA ARG A 68 -7.16 -8.07 5.31
C ARG A 68 -5.94 -8.69 6.02
N ARG A 69 -5.48 -9.85 5.56
CA ARG A 69 -4.34 -10.59 6.12
C ARG A 69 -3.30 -10.85 5.03
N SER A 70 -2.02 -10.75 5.38
CA SER A 70 -0.90 -11.17 4.50
C SER A 70 -1.01 -12.65 4.12
N SER A 71 -1.52 -13.49 5.04
CA SER A 71 -1.83 -14.90 4.77
C SER A 71 -2.86 -15.12 3.66
N VAL A 72 -3.66 -14.12 3.31
CA VAL A 72 -4.63 -14.15 2.20
C VAL A 72 -4.03 -13.59 0.90
N LEU A 73 -2.81 -13.05 0.94
CA LEU A 73 -2.05 -12.73 -0.27
C LEU A 73 -1.59 -14.03 -0.92
N SER A 74 -2.31 -14.46 -1.95
CA SER A 74 -1.84 -15.51 -2.83
C SER A 74 -0.76 -14.96 -3.78
N SER A 75 -0.07 -15.83 -4.52
CA SER A 75 0.78 -15.40 -5.65
C SER A 75 0.02 -14.53 -6.67
N ASN A 76 -1.31 -14.64 -6.70
CA ASN A 76 -2.19 -14.01 -7.67
C ASN A 76 -2.97 -12.84 -7.05
N THR A 77 -2.48 -12.21 -5.98
CA THR A 77 -3.12 -11.03 -5.41
C THR A 77 -2.12 -9.97 -4.99
N MET A 78 -2.49 -8.69 -5.14
CA MET A 78 -1.67 -7.55 -4.71
C MET A 78 -2.54 -6.41 -4.15
N ALA A 79 -2.02 -5.65 -3.18
CA ALA A 79 -2.68 -4.47 -2.65
C ALA A 79 -1.70 -3.29 -2.57
N LEU A 80 -2.06 -2.16 -3.17
CA LEU A 80 -1.31 -0.91 -3.10
C LEU A 80 -2.05 0.06 -2.17
N TYR A 81 -1.49 0.31 -0.99
CA TYR A 81 -2.01 1.24 0.01
C TYR A 81 -1.32 2.60 -0.13
N VAL A 82 -2.10 3.67 -0.08
CA VAL A 82 -1.58 5.04 -0.21
C VAL A 82 -2.22 5.91 0.88
N ARG A 83 -1.42 6.65 1.64
CA ARG A 83 -1.90 7.62 2.63
C ARG A 83 -1.10 8.91 2.61
N GLU A 84 -1.76 10.03 2.80
CA GLU A 84 -1.06 11.28 3.09
C GLU A 84 -0.30 11.14 4.43
N ALA A 85 0.89 11.72 4.49
CA ALA A 85 1.76 11.65 5.65
C ALA A 85 2.33 13.03 6.01
N ASP A 86 2.49 13.27 7.29
CA ASP A 86 2.81 14.58 7.86
C ASP A 86 4.24 14.69 8.40
N GLU A 87 4.83 13.61 8.93
CA GLU A 87 6.05 13.78 9.77
C GLU A 87 7.26 12.92 9.33
N GLN A 88 7.18 11.58 9.26
CA GLN A 88 8.37 10.72 9.08
C GLN A 88 8.47 9.98 7.72
N GLU A 89 9.67 9.91 7.12
CA GLU A 89 9.87 9.20 5.83
C GLU A 89 9.58 7.69 5.97
N TRP A 90 8.69 7.21 5.09
CA TRP A 90 7.99 5.95 5.27
C TRP A 90 8.82 4.67 5.27
N PRO A 91 9.91 4.49 4.48
CA PRO A 91 10.55 3.19 4.49
C PRO A 91 11.07 2.84 5.89
N ARG A 92 11.57 3.83 6.65
CA ARG A 92 12.12 3.61 8.01
C ARG A 92 11.06 3.22 9.05
N ASP A 93 9.82 3.68 8.88
CA ASP A 93 8.71 3.40 9.80
C ASP A 93 7.94 2.13 9.42
N MET A 94 8.00 1.70 8.15
CA MET A 94 7.36 0.47 7.67
C MET A 94 7.81 -0.76 8.46
N GLY A 95 9.12 -0.91 8.67
CA GLY A 95 9.70 -2.05 9.39
C GLY A 95 9.22 -2.21 10.84
N ARG A 96 8.53 -1.21 11.41
CA ARG A 96 7.95 -1.25 12.76
C ARG A 96 6.43 -1.46 12.76
N ARG A 97 5.77 -1.40 11.61
CA ARG A 97 4.32 -1.17 11.51
C ARG A 97 3.56 -2.15 10.64
N TRP A 98 4.22 -3.06 9.91
CA TRP A 98 3.46 -4.14 9.26
C TRP A 98 2.67 -4.90 10.34
N GLN A 99 1.36 -4.86 10.20
CA GLN A 99 0.40 -5.43 11.14
C GLN A 99 -0.60 -6.21 10.31
N GLU A 100 -0.83 -7.45 10.70
CA GLU A 100 -1.96 -8.21 10.20
C GLU A 100 -3.21 -7.87 11.03
N PHE A 101 -4.37 -7.94 10.39
CA PHE A 101 -5.65 -7.74 11.06
C PHE A 101 -6.57 -8.93 10.81
N ASP A 102 -7.23 -9.39 11.87
CA ASP A 102 -8.31 -10.37 11.76
C ASP A 102 -9.54 -9.71 11.07
N ALA A 103 -10.50 -10.52 10.61
CA ALA A 103 -11.75 -10.09 10.01
C ALA A 103 -12.56 -9.14 10.93
N ASP A 104 -12.44 -9.33 12.25
CA ASP A 104 -13.02 -8.47 13.28
C ASP A 104 -12.19 -7.20 13.56
N GLY A 105 -10.99 -7.10 12.98
CA GLY A 105 -10.09 -5.97 13.14
C GLY A 105 -9.12 -6.06 14.31
N SER A 106 -9.04 -7.20 15.00
CA SER A 106 -8.02 -7.45 16.00
C SER A 106 -6.64 -7.50 15.36
N VAL A 107 -5.62 -6.90 15.99
CA VAL A 107 -4.23 -6.98 15.51
C VAL A 107 -3.74 -8.40 15.70
N ILE A 108 -3.25 -9.01 14.64
CA ILE A 108 -2.57 -10.30 14.68
C ILE A 108 -1.06 -9.99 14.83
N PRO A 109 -0.40 -10.50 15.88
CA PRO A 109 1.05 -10.40 15.99
C PRO A 109 1.72 -11.09 14.80
N LEU A 110 2.56 -10.37 14.05
CA LEU A 110 3.41 -11.00 13.05
C LEU A 110 4.32 -12.03 13.74
N GLN A 111 4.27 -13.28 13.30
CA GLN A 111 5.15 -14.32 13.85
C GLN A 111 6.58 -14.14 13.31
N ALA A 112 7.45 -13.69 14.20
CA ALA A 112 8.91 -13.63 14.08
C ALA A 112 9.47 -12.66 13.03
N ALA A 113 10.71 -12.23 13.26
CA ALA A 113 11.40 -11.15 12.59
C ALA A 113 11.36 -11.29 11.06
N SER A 114 10.56 -10.45 10.41
CA SER A 114 10.71 -10.16 9.00
C SER A 114 11.99 -9.35 8.81
N ASP A 115 12.93 -9.85 8.02
CA ASP A 115 14.10 -9.07 7.63
C ASP A 115 13.61 -7.81 6.92
N PHE A 116 14.00 -6.66 7.48
CA PHE A 116 13.70 -5.35 6.92
C PHE A 116 14.98 -4.72 6.38
N VAL A 117 14.96 -4.36 5.11
CA VAL A 117 16.08 -3.69 4.44
C VAL A 117 15.55 -2.48 3.67
N ILE A 118 16.36 -1.44 3.57
CA ILE A 118 16.10 -0.31 2.68
C ILE A 118 17.06 -0.44 1.50
N VAL A 119 16.50 -0.46 0.29
CA VAL A 119 17.24 -0.43 -0.97
C VAL A 119 16.92 0.85 -1.72
N THR A 120 17.76 1.21 -2.69
CA THR A 120 17.50 2.36 -3.58
C THR A 120 17.10 1.84 -4.95
N VAL A 121 15.91 2.22 -5.43
CA VAL A 121 15.39 1.88 -6.76
C VAL A 121 15.10 3.18 -7.50
N ALA A 122 15.75 3.40 -8.65
CA ALA A 122 15.60 4.63 -9.44
C ALA A 122 15.75 5.94 -8.64
N GLY A 123 16.61 5.95 -7.62
CA GLY A 123 16.82 7.10 -6.73
C GLY A 123 15.83 7.20 -5.55
N THR A 124 14.82 6.35 -5.48
CA THR A 124 13.83 6.29 -4.39
C THR A 124 14.25 5.25 -3.35
N ALA A 125 14.18 5.61 -2.07
CA ALA A 125 14.37 4.67 -0.97
C ALA A 125 13.13 3.78 -0.81
N VAL A 126 13.31 2.47 -0.94
CA VAL A 126 12.26 1.46 -0.82
C VAL A 126 12.60 0.54 0.35
N GLY A 127 11.73 0.53 1.35
CA GLY A 127 11.75 -0.45 2.43
C GLY A 127 11.19 -1.77 1.89
N VAL A 128 11.86 -2.87 2.23
CA VAL A 128 11.47 -4.23 1.84
C VAL A 128 11.35 -5.04 3.11
N GLN A 129 10.21 -5.70 3.28
CA GLN A 129 9.94 -6.55 4.42
C GLN A 129 9.29 -7.84 3.91
N VAL A 130 9.83 -8.99 4.29
CA VAL A 130 9.33 -10.31 3.87
C VAL A 130 9.01 -11.12 5.12
N ASP A 131 7.81 -11.71 5.18
CA ASP A 131 7.45 -12.62 6.27
C ASP A 131 7.89 -14.05 5.98
N THR A 132 7.77 -14.91 6.99
CA THR A 132 8.11 -16.33 6.92
C THR A 132 7.23 -17.13 5.95
N SER A 133 6.11 -16.57 5.50
CA SER A 133 5.21 -17.16 4.50
C SER A 133 5.55 -16.73 3.06
N GLY A 134 6.56 -15.89 2.88
CA GLY A 134 6.94 -15.31 1.59
C GLY A 134 6.02 -14.18 1.11
N ALA A 135 5.10 -13.69 1.96
CA ALA A 135 4.42 -12.44 1.67
C ALA A 135 5.39 -11.28 1.92
N MET A 136 5.26 -10.23 1.12
CA MET A 136 6.16 -9.10 1.12
C MET A 136 5.39 -7.79 1.15
N ALA A 137 5.93 -6.83 1.89
CA ALA A 137 5.58 -5.44 1.85
C ALA A 137 6.76 -4.62 1.29
N LEU A 138 6.48 -3.80 0.28
CA LEU A 138 7.38 -2.77 -0.24
C LEU A 138 6.83 -1.40 0.15
N GLY A 139 7.64 -0.53 0.74
CA GLY A 139 7.20 0.78 1.21
C GLY A 139 8.10 1.92 0.75
N TRP A 140 7.51 3.00 0.25
CA TRP A 140 8.22 4.21 -0.16
C TRP A 140 7.37 5.45 0.07
N SER A 141 7.94 6.63 -0.16
CA SER A 141 7.21 7.89 -0.12
C SER A 141 7.18 8.53 -1.51
N LEU A 142 6.01 9.02 -1.90
CA LEU A 142 5.79 9.86 -3.08
C LEU A 142 5.62 11.31 -2.66
N ARG A 143 6.00 12.25 -3.54
CA ARG A 143 5.68 13.67 -3.39
C ARG A 143 4.76 14.10 -4.53
N ARG A 144 3.68 14.79 -4.19
CA ARG A 144 2.67 15.26 -5.14
C ARG A 144 2.26 16.67 -4.79
N GLU A 145 2.24 17.53 -5.80
CA GLU A 145 1.54 18.80 -5.66
C GLU A 145 0.03 18.52 -5.63
N VAL A 146 -0.60 18.78 -4.48
CA VAL A 146 -2.03 18.63 -4.28
C VAL A 146 -2.58 19.96 -3.79
N ARG A 147 -3.48 20.55 -4.58
CA ARG A 147 -4.14 21.83 -4.26
C ARG A 147 -3.12 22.95 -3.96
N GLY A 148 -2.03 23.01 -4.73
CA GLY A 148 -0.99 24.05 -4.61
C GLY A 148 -0.02 23.86 -3.45
N ALA A 149 0.00 22.68 -2.81
CA ALA A 149 0.97 22.33 -1.77
C ALA A 149 1.68 21.03 -2.11
N ASP A 150 2.99 20.98 -1.91
CA ASP A 150 3.76 19.74 -1.99
C ASP A 150 3.40 18.84 -0.79
N ARG A 151 2.78 17.69 -1.08
CA ARG A 151 2.31 16.70 -0.09
C ARG A 151 3.10 15.41 -0.22
N ARG A 152 3.44 14.83 0.93
CA ARG A 152 4.02 13.49 0.99
C ARG A 152 2.92 12.44 1.13
N TRP A 153 3.09 11.37 0.36
CA TRP A 153 2.23 10.19 0.40
C TRP A 153 3.08 8.97 0.70
N ASP A 154 2.70 8.25 1.75
CA ASP A 154 3.32 6.99 2.12
C ASP A 154 2.59 5.87 1.37
N VAL A 155 3.37 5.06 0.65
CA VAL A 155 2.87 3.98 -0.21
C VAL A 155 3.37 2.65 0.30
N GLU A 156 2.50 1.64 0.35
CA GLU A 156 2.86 0.25 0.58
C GLU A 156 2.28 -0.66 -0.50
N LEU A 157 3.09 -1.49 -1.12
CA LEU A 157 2.65 -2.58 -1.98
C LEU A 157 2.81 -3.91 -1.24
N HIS A 158 1.71 -4.63 -1.08
CA HIS A 158 1.66 -5.95 -0.46
C HIS A 158 1.42 -7.00 -1.55
N LEU A 159 2.26 -8.03 -1.60
CA LEU A 159 2.21 -9.09 -2.62
C LEU A 159 2.97 -10.35 -2.17
N ARG A 160 2.83 -11.44 -2.91
CA ARG A 160 3.67 -12.64 -2.76
C ARG A 160 4.44 -12.91 -4.07
N ARG A 161 5.69 -12.44 -4.12
CA ARG A 161 6.65 -12.62 -5.22
C ARG A 161 8.07 -12.65 -4.67
N GLU A 162 9.02 -13.10 -5.47
CA GLU A 162 10.44 -12.94 -5.13
C GLU A 162 10.81 -11.45 -5.02
N PRO A 163 11.68 -11.04 -4.07
CA PRO A 163 12.01 -9.63 -3.83
C PRO A 163 12.49 -8.89 -5.09
N GLU A 164 13.33 -9.53 -5.91
CA GLU A 164 13.84 -8.95 -7.15
C GLU A 164 12.73 -8.68 -8.17
N GLU A 165 11.75 -9.58 -8.28
CA GLU A 165 10.61 -9.41 -9.20
C GLU A 165 9.69 -8.29 -8.73
N ALA A 166 9.47 -8.16 -7.43
CA ALA A 166 8.65 -7.10 -6.86
C ALA A 166 9.32 -5.73 -6.97
N LEU A 167 10.63 -5.64 -6.75
CA LEU A 167 11.40 -4.41 -6.94
C LEU A 167 11.42 -3.98 -8.42
N ARG A 168 11.56 -4.94 -9.33
CA ARG A 168 11.43 -4.69 -10.77
C ARG A 168 10.03 -4.21 -11.13
N LEU A 169 9.00 -4.83 -10.56
CA LEU A 169 7.62 -4.42 -10.77
C LEU A 169 7.41 -2.95 -10.37
N VAL A 170 7.80 -2.54 -9.16
CA VAL A 170 7.60 -1.14 -8.73
C VAL A 170 8.40 -0.14 -9.57
N HIS A 171 9.56 -0.54 -10.08
CA HIS A 171 10.37 0.28 -10.99
C HIS A 171 9.72 0.43 -12.37
N GLU A 172 9.43 -0.69 -13.05
CA GLU A 172 8.91 -0.72 -14.42
C GLU A 172 7.47 -0.22 -14.50
N ALA A 173 6.71 -0.36 -13.42
CA ALA A 173 5.35 0.17 -13.30
C ALA A 173 5.29 1.69 -13.10
N GLY A 174 6.44 2.36 -12.90
CA GLY A 174 6.47 3.79 -12.61
C GLY A 174 5.81 4.17 -11.27
N LEU A 175 5.69 3.22 -10.33
CA LEU A 175 5.02 3.42 -9.04
C LEU A 175 5.83 4.30 -8.07
N LEU A 176 7.12 4.49 -8.35
CA LEU A 176 8.06 5.23 -7.52
C LEU A 176 8.08 6.75 -7.80
N THR A 177 7.40 7.19 -8.87
CA THR A 177 7.44 8.57 -9.37
C THR A 177 6.09 9.19 -9.41
#